data_AF-A0A0F9FT57-F1
#
_entry.id   AF-A0A0F9FT57-F1
#
_cell.length_a   1.000
_cell.length_b   1.000
_cell.length_c   1.000
_cell.angle_alpha   90.00
_cell.angle_beta   90.00
_cell.angle_gamma   90.00
#
_symmetry.space_group_name_H-M   'P 1'
#
loop_
_entity.id
_entity.type
_entity.pdbx_description
1 polymer ?
#
loop_
_entity_poly.entity_id
_entity_poly.type
_entity_poly.pdbx_seq_one_letter_code
_entity_poly.pdbx_strand_id
1 'polypeptide(L)' 'MEKIKSRITLLALFSIFFVYKVIGGIISNNLNEITLWSLITFVYILSLVVAFFVMKNLEKEYKL' A
#
# COMPACT_ATOMS: atom_id res chain seq x y z
N MET A 1 10.75 -4.83 -16.67
CA MET A 1 9.50 -4.42 -15.98
C MET A 1 8.87 -5.51 -15.13
N GLU A 2 8.87 -6.79 -15.52
CA GLU A 2 8.17 -7.85 -14.77
C GLU A 2 8.57 -7.97 -13.30
N LYS A 3 9.86 -7.87 -12.98
CA LYS A 3 10.36 -7.86 -11.59
C LYS A 3 9.81 -6.68 -10.78
N ILE A 4 9.64 -5.52 -11.41
CA ILE A 4 9.14 -4.31 -10.77
C ILE A 4 7.62 -4.41 -10.58
N LYS A 5 6.90 -4.88 -11.59
CA LYS A 5 5.46 -5.17 -11.53
C LYS A 5 5.16 -6.18 -10.43
N SER A 6 5.94 -7.26 -10.34
CA SER A 6 5.90 -8.26 -9.27
C SER A 6 6.11 -7.63 -7.89
N ARG A 7 7.08 -6.71 -7.74
CA ARG A 7 7.30 -5.97 -6.48
C ARG A 7 6.12 -5.08 -6.10
N ILE A 8 5.52 -4.34 -7.04
CA ILE A 8 4.30 -3.56 -6.76
C ILE A 8 3.17 -4.49 -6.32
N THR A 9 2.95 -5.61 -7.00
CA THR A 9 1.92 -6.57 -6.61
C THR A 9 2.17 -7.10 -5.20
N LEU A 10 3.41 -7.38 -4.85
CA LEU A 10 3.79 -7.85 -3.51
C LEU A 10 3.57 -6.78 -2.44
N LEU A 11 3.88 -5.52 -2.74
CA LEU A 11 3.57 -4.37 -1.88
C LEU A 11 2.05 -4.17 -1.76
N ALA A 12 1.30 -4.29 -2.84
CA ALA A 12 -0.16 -4.23 -2.80
C ALA A 12 -0.74 -5.36 -1.94
N LEU A 13 -0.21 -6.58 -2.02
CA LEU A 13 -0.60 -7.69 -1.14
C LEU A 13 -0.26 -7.42 0.32
N PHE A 14 0.86 -6.73 0.58
CA PHE A 14 1.23 -6.31 1.93
C PHE A 14 0.19 -5.36 2.56
N SER A 15 -0.65 -4.70 1.77
CA SER A 15 -1.73 -3.85 2.31
C SER A 15 -2.70 -4.60 3.25
N ILE A 16 -2.85 -5.91 3.05
CA ILE A 16 -3.67 -6.80 3.88
C ILE A 16 -3.20 -6.80 5.34
N PHE A 17 -1.90 -6.64 5.59
CA PHE A 17 -1.35 -6.57 6.95
C PHE A 17 -1.93 -5.39 7.74
N PHE A 18 -2.11 -4.24 7.10
CA PHE A 18 -2.66 -3.08 7.80
C PHE A 18 -4.15 -3.26 8.11
N VAL A 19 -4.90 -3.91 7.22
CA VAL A 19 -6.30 -4.28 7.49
C VAL A 19 -6.39 -5.20 8.71
N TYR A 20 -5.51 -6.20 8.80
CA TYR A 20 -5.41 -7.07 9.96
C TYR A 20 -5.13 -6.28 11.25
N LYS A 21 -4.22 -5.31 11.22
CA LYS A 21 -3.92 -4.46 12.38
C LYS A 21 -5.09 -3.59 12.81
N VAL A 22 -5.84 -3.03 11.87
CA VAL A 22 -7.07 -2.28 12.17
C VAL A 22 -8.10 -3.19 12.85
N ILE A 23 -8.30 -4.42 12.34
CA ILE A 23 -9.20 -5.40 12.97
C ILE A 23 -8.73 -5.73 14.40
N GLY A 24 -7.43 -5.93 14.62
CA GLY A 24 -6.87 -6.15 15.96
C GLY A 24 -7.12 -4.98 16.92
N GLY A 25 -7.00 -3.75 16.43
CA GLY A 25 -7.35 -2.54 17.18
C GLY A 25 -8.83 -2.46 17.54
N ILE A 26 -9.72 -2.88 16.63
CA ILE A 26 -11.17 -2.96 16.87
C ILE A 26 -11.49 -4.01 17.94
N ILE A 27 -10.90 -5.21 17.85
CA ILE A 27 -11.13 -6.29 18.82
C ILE A 27 -10.66 -5.89 20.23
N SER A 28 -9.55 -5.18 20.32
CA SER A 28 -9.00 -4.69 21.59
C SER A 28 -9.63 -3.39 22.09
N ASN A 29 -10.59 -2.82 21.34
CA ASN A 29 -11.23 -1.53 21.59
C ASN A 29 -10.22 -0.38 21.80
N ASN A 30 -9.04 -0.48 21.16
CA ASN A 30 -7.96 0.48 21.28
C ASN A 30 -8.04 1.52 20.15
N LEU A 31 -8.71 2.64 20.45
CA LEU A 31 -8.90 3.73 19.48
C LEU A 31 -7.59 4.29 18.93
N ASN A 32 -6.53 4.36 19.76
CA ASN A 32 -5.24 4.87 19.30
C ASN A 32 -4.62 3.97 18.22
N GLU A 33 -4.69 2.65 18.41
CA GLU A 33 -4.21 1.69 17.41
C GLU A 33 -5.05 1.76 16.14
N ILE A 34 -6.37 1.83 16.25
CA ILE A 34 -7.26 1.94 15.08
C ILE A 34 -6.90 3.18 14.27
N THR A 35 -6.78 4.35 14.91
CA THR A 35 -6.48 5.61 14.23
C THR A 35 -5.09 5.57 13.60
N LEU A 36 -4.08 5.08 14.31
CA LEU A 36 -2.70 5.01 13.83
C LEU A 36 -2.58 4.07 12.61
N TRP A 37 -3.12 2.86 12.71
CA TRP A 37 -3.07 1.90 11.60
C TRP A 37 -3.91 2.34 10.41
N SER A 38 -5.05 3.01 10.64
CA SER A 38 -5.85 3.58 9.55
C SER A 38 -5.10 4.69 8.81
N LEU A 39 -4.42 5.58 9.54
CA LEU A 39 -3.61 6.65 8.95
C LEU A 39 -2.45 6.07 8.13
N ILE A 40 -1.74 5.09 8.67
CA ILE A 40 -0.66 4.40 7.95
C ILE A 40 -1.18 3.72 6.69
N THR A 41 -2.33 3.04 6.76
CA THR A 41 -2.98 2.40 5.60
C THR A 41 -3.25 3.43 4.51
N PHE A 42 -3.79 4.59 4.88
CA PHE A 42 -4.11 5.66 3.94
C PHE A 42 -2.86 6.20 3.23
N VAL A 43 -1.81 6.54 3.99
CA VAL A 43 -0.54 7.02 3.44
C VAL A 43 0.11 5.96 2.54
N TYR A 44 0.02 4.69 2.94
CA TYR A 44 0.57 3.57 2.17
C TYR A 44 -0.12 3.41 0.81
N ILE A 45 -1.45 3.45 0.77
CA ILE A 45 -2.23 3.36 -0.48
C ILE A 45 -1.89 4.54 -1.40
N LEU A 46 -1.81 5.77 -0.87
CA LEU A 46 -1.40 6.93 -1.67
C LEU A 46 0.00 6.74 -2.26
N SER A 47 0.94 6.23 -1.47
CA SER A 47 2.31 5.96 -1.93
C SER A 47 2.34 4.92 -3.06
N LEU A 48 1.51 3.88 -2.98
CA LEU A 48 1.37 2.88 -4.04
C LEU A 48 0.78 3.47 -5.32
N VAL A 49 -0.23 4.32 -5.22
CA VAL A 49 -0.83 5.00 -6.37
C VAL A 49 0.20 5.88 -7.08
N VAL A 50 0.96 6.68 -6.33
CA VAL A 50 2.03 7.50 -6.89
C VAL A 50 3.09 6.63 -7.56
N ALA A 51 3.55 5.56 -6.90
CA ALA A 51 4.53 4.64 -7.46
C ALA A 51 4.04 3.99 -8.77
N PHE A 52 2.76 3.61 -8.82
CA PHE A 52 2.13 3.07 -10.03
C PHE A 52 2.14 4.08 -11.19
N PHE A 53 1.78 5.35 -10.93
CA PHE A 53 1.81 6.40 -11.94
C PHE A 53 3.22 6.70 -12.43
N VAL A 54 4.19 6.80 -11.52
CA VAL A 54 5.61 7.02 -11.87
C VAL A 54 6.10 5.90 -12.77
N MET A 55 5.81 4.64 -12.43
CA MET A 55 6.19 3.51 -13.29
C MET A 55 5.52 3.52 -14.65
N LYS A 56 4.22 3.84 -14.71
CA LYS A 56 3.49 3.93 -15.97
C LYS A 56 4.05 5.03 -16.89
N ASN A 57 4.51 6.15 -16.31
CA ASN A 57 5.18 7.20 -17.06
C ASN A 57 6.57 6.75 -17.56
N LEU A 58 7.36 6.09 -16.72
CA LEU A 58 8.66 5.53 -17.14
C LEU A 58 8.49 4.48 -18.26
N GLU A 59 7.47 3.62 -18.17
CA GLU A 59 7.17 2.64 -19.23
C GLU A 59 6.85 3.33 -20.57
N LYS A 60 6.13 4.46 -20.54
CA LYS A 60 5.85 5.27 -21.74
C LYS A 60 7.09 5.98 -22.30
N GLU A 61 7.95 6.53 -21.44
CA GLU A 61 9.16 7.26 -21.87
C GLU A 61 10.22 6.32 -22.46
N TYR A 62 10.36 5.12 -21.90
CA TYR A 62 11.41 4.19 -22.32
C TYR A 62 11.03 3.26 -23.49
N LYS A 63 9.83 3.41 -24.10
CA LYS A 63 9.32 2.61 -25.25
C LYS A 63 9.76 1.13 -25.19
N LEU A 64 9.39 0.45 -24.11
CA LEU A 64 9.41 -1.02 -24.02
C LEU A 64 8.03 -1.57 -24.35
#